data_AF-A0A2J8FZL6-F1
#
_entry.id   AF-A0A2J8FZL6-F1
#
_cell.length_a   1.000
_cell.length_b   1.000
_cell.length_c   1.000
_cell.angle_alpha   90.00
_cell.angle_beta   90.00
_cell.angle_gamma   90.00
#
_symmetry.space_group_name_H-M   'P 1'
#
loop_
_entity.id
_entity.type
_entity.pdbx_description
1 polymer ?
#
loop_
_entity_poly.entity_id
_entity_poly.type
_entity_poly.pdbx_seq_one_letter_code
_entity_poly.pdbx_strand_id
1 'polypeptide(L)' 'MEAEGGTLKLTVHIVQAIDGRFDLRVFELPELAAQARGVDEIPDAVKDAAARLTGRPKHDFDIEVRY' A
#
# COMPACT_ATOMS: atom_id res chain seq x y z
N MET A 1 -17.92 -15.47 18.21
CA MET A 1 -16.98 -15.64 17.09
C MET A 1 -16.49 -14.26 16.74
N GLU A 2 -15.47 -13.80 17.45
CA GLU A 2 -14.80 -12.54 17.15
C GLU A 2 -13.84 -12.87 16.00
N ALA A 3 -14.24 -12.52 14.79
CA ALA A 3 -13.29 -12.44 13.70
C ALA A 3 -12.38 -11.27 14.05
N GLU A 4 -11.26 -11.56 14.72
CA GLU A 4 -10.10 -10.66 14.70
C GLU A 4 -9.62 -10.64 13.25
N GLY A 5 -10.31 -9.85 12.43
CA GLY A 5 -9.81 -9.41 11.13
C GLY A 5 -8.62 -8.52 11.42
N GLY A 6 -7.47 -9.14 11.66
CA GLY A 6 -6.22 -8.46 11.92
C GLY A 6 -5.83 -7.73 10.65
N THR A 7 -6.15 -6.43 10.59
CA THR A 7 -5.74 -5.56 9.51
C THR A 7 -4.21 -5.60 9.42
N LEU A 8 -3.68 -5.99 8.27
CA LEU A 8 -2.26 -5.98 7.98
C LEU A 8 -1.80 -4.53 7.78
N LYS A 9 -0.85 -4.10 8.62
CA LYS A 9 -0.33 -2.73 8.62
C LYS A 9 0.85 -2.58 7.68
N LEU A 10 0.55 -2.24 6.43
CA LEU A 10 1.55 -2.02 5.41
C LEU A 10 2.16 -0.62 5.54
N THR A 11 3.43 -0.57 5.92
CA THR A 11 4.22 0.68 5.90
C THR A 11 4.71 0.97 4.49
N VAL A 12 4.28 2.10 3.93
CA VAL A 12 4.66 2.59 2.60
C VAL A 12 5.66 3.71 2.73
N HIS A 13 6.78 3.59 2.02
CA HIS A 13 7.75 4.66 1.85
C HIS A 13 7.72 5.18 0.41
N ILE A 14 7.72 6.50 0.28
CA ILE A 14 7.88 7.17 -1.01
C ILE A 14 9.38 7.17 -1.34
N VAL A 15 9.78 6.38 -2.33
CA VAL A 15 11.20 6.24 -2.68
C VAL A 15 11.62 7.35 -3.63
N GLN A 16 10.79 7.65 -4.63
CA GLN A 16 11.08 8.67 -5.63
C GLN A 16 9.80 9.34 -6.11
N ALA A 17 9.90 10.60 -6.51
CA ALA A 17 8.88 11.32 -7.24
C ALA A 17 9.45 11.73 -8.60
N ILE A 18 9.04 11.07 -9.68
CA ILE A 18 9.53 11.32 -11.04
C ILE A 18 8.33 11.52 -11.96
N ASP A 19 8.35 12.59 -12.74
CA ASP A 19 7.36 12.88 -13.79
C ASP A 19 5.90 12.93 -13.26
N GLY A 20 5.71 13.49 -12.06
CA GLY A 20 4.40 13.57 -11.42
C GLY A 20 3.85 12.22 -10.93
N ARG A 21 4.71 11.20 -10.78
CA ARG A 21 4.38 9.94 -10.11
C ARG A 21 5.30 9.69 -8.94
N PHE A 22 4.73 9.19 -7.87
CA PHE A 22 5.39 8.71 -6.67
C PHE A 22 5.58 7.21 -6.79
N ASP A 23 6.84 6.78 -6.76
CA ASP A 23 7.22 5.39 -6.68
C ASP A 23 7.21 4.98 -5.20
N LEU A 24 6.36 4.00 -4.88
CA LEU A 24 6.02 3.60 -3.53
C LEU A 24 6.56 2.21 -3.28
N ARG A 25 7.21 2.04 -2.13
CA ARG A 25 7.75 0.76 -1.72
C ARG A 25 7.22 0.37 -0.36
N VAL A 26 6.73 -0.86 -0.26
CA VAL A 26 6.15 -1.38 0.97
C VAL A 26 7.18 -2.22 1.71
N PHE A 27 7.39 -1.92 2.99
CA PHE A 27 8.42 -2.61 3.77
C PHE A 27 8.05 -4.07 4.06
N GLU A 28 6.79 -4.33 4.39
CA GLU A 28 6.28 -5.70 4.61
C GLU A 28 6.21 -6.51 3.31
N LEU A 29 6.04 -5.85 2.16
CA LEU A 29 5.92 -6.46 0.84
C LEU A 29 6.89 -5.78 -0.14
N PRO A 30 8.19 -6.10 -0.08
CA PRO A 30 9.19 -5.47 -0.95
C PRO A 30 9.01 -5.81 -2.44
N GLU A 31 8.28 -6.89 -2.73
CA GLU A 31 7.84 -7.32 -4.06
C GLU A 31 6.63 -6.52 -4.59
N LEU A 32 5.96 -5.78 -3.70
CA LEU A 32 4.86 -4.90 -4.06
C LEU A 32 5.40 -3.53 -4.48
N ALA A 33 5.38 -3.30 -5.79
CA ALA A 33 5.61 -2.00 -6.38
C ALA A 33 4.27 -1.32 -6.63
N ALA A 34 4.07 -0.14 -6.04
CA ALA A 34 2.90 0.69 -6.29
C ALA A 34 3.34 2.06 -6.80
N GLN A 35 2.51 2.65 -7.67
CA GLN A 35 2.74 3.99 -8.18
C GLN A 35 1.48 4.82 -7.99
N ALA A 36 1.63 6.03 -7.48
CA ALA A 36 0.53 6.97 -7.32
C ALA A 36 0.86 8.31 -7.96
N ARG A 37 -0.16 9.04 -8.41
CA ARG A 37 0.04 10.40 -8.98
C ARG A 37 -0.07 11.49 -7.91
N GLY A 38 -0.74 11.19 -6.80
CA GLY A 38 -0.86 12.08 -5.66
C GLY A 38 -0.75 11.31 -4.34
N VAL A 39 -0.37 12.03 -3.29
CA VAL A 39 -0.21 11.48 -1.93
C VAL A 39 -1.53 10.91 -1.40
N ASP A 40 -2.65 11.51 -1.80
CA ASP A 40 -4.01 11.09 -1.45
C ASP A 40 -4.40 9.75 -2.11
N GLU A 41 -3.83 9.43 -3.27
CA GLU A 41 -4.09 8.19 -4.02
C GLU A 41 -3.16 7.03 -3.59
N ILE A 42 -2.05 7.34 -2.89
CA ILE A 42 -1.09 6.35 -2.37
C ILE A 42 -1.79 5.20 -1.64
N PRO A 43 -2.63 5.46 -0.60
CA PRO A 43 -3.25 4.37 0.15
C PRO A 43 -4.15 3.50 -0.71
N ASP A 44 -4.95 4.06 -1.63
CA ASP A 44 -5.81 3.24 -2.49
C ASP A 44 -5.00 2.42 -3.50
N ALA A 45 -3.99 3.04 -4.13
CA ALA A 45 -3.11 2.37 -5.09
C ALA A 45 -2.34 1.21 -4.45
N VAL A 46 -1.85 1.40 -3.21
CA VAL A 46 -1.15 0.35 -2.45
C VAL A 46 -2.13 -0.76 -2.05
N LYS A 47 -3.34 -0.43 -1.58
CA LYS A 47 -4.36 -1.43 -1.23
C LYS A 47 -4.77 -2.25 -2.46
N ASP A 48 -4.90 -1.64 -3.63
CA ASP A 48 -5.20 -2.35 -4.88
C ASP A 48 -4.07 -3.30 -5.27
N ALA A 49 -2.83 -2.82 -5.28
CA ALA A 49 -1.67 -3.65 -5.55
C ALA A 49 -1.55 -4.80 -4.53
N ALA A 50 -1.81 -4.55 -3.25
CA ALA A 50 -1.68 -5.53 -2.18
C ALA A 50 -2.78 -6.58 -2.27
N ALA A 51 -4.01 -6.16 -2.55
CA ALA A 51 -5.11 -7.06 -2.78
C ALA A 51 -4.87 -8.00 -3.97
N ARG A 52 -4.31 -7.46 -5.06
CA ARG A 52 -3.98 -8.25 -6.26
C ARG A 52 -2.82 -9.21 -6.05
N LEU A 53 -1.82 -8.82 -5.27
CA LEU A 53 -0.64 -9.63 -5.00
C LEU A 53 -0.94 -10.76 -4.01
N THR A 54 -1.66 -10.45 -2.93
CA THR A 54 -1.91 -11.40 -1.83
C THR A 54 -3.23 -12.17 -1.97
N GLY A 55 -4.11 -11.73 -2.87
CA GLY A 55 -5.47 -12.28 -3.00
C GLY A 55 -6.41 -11.90 -1.85
N ARG A 56 -6.00 -10.97 -0.96
CA ARG A 56 -6.82 -10.49 0.15
C ARG A 56 -7.62 -9.24 -0.22
N PRO A 57 -8.71 -8.94 0.48
CA PRO A 57 -9.49 -7.75 0.18
C PRO A 57 -8.82 -6.47 0.70
N LYS A 58 -9.06 -5.34 0.01
CA LYS A 58 -8.50 -4.01 0.34
C LYS A 58 -8.73 -3.56 1.79
N HIS A 59 -9.85 -3.98 2.39
CA HIS A 59 -10.21 -3.61 3.76
C HIS A 59 -9.40 -4.35 4.84
N ASP A 60 -8.67 -5.41 4.45
CA ASP A 60 -7.73 -6.10 5.33
C ASP A 60 -6.38 -5.36 5.43
N PHE A 61 -6.17 -4.31 4.63
CA PHE A 61 -4.93 -3.56 4.58
C PHE A 61 -5.10 -2.17 5.20
N ASP A 62 -4.30 -1.90 6.24
CA ASP A 62 -4.12 -0.59 6.85
C ASP A 62 -2.83 0.01 6.33
N ILE A 63 -2.90 1.17 5.66
CA ILE A 63 -1.74 1.77 5.00
C ILE A 63 -1.21 2.92 5.85
N GLU A 64 0.03 2.77 6.30
CA GLU A 64 0.77 3.86 6.96
C GLU A 64 1.79 4.43 5.97
N VAL A 65 1.52 5.63 5.47
CA VAL A 65 2.47 6.33 4.59
C VAL A 65 3.47 7.10 5.45
N ARG A 66 4.75 6.79 5.30
CA ARG A 66 5.86 7.52 5.93
C ARG A 66 6.68 8.25 4.87
N TYR A 67 7.05 9.49 5.19
CA TYR A 67 7.83 10.40 4.34
C TYR A 67 9.27 10.51 4.83
#